data_AF-A0A4Y7KJ38-F1
#
_entry.id   AF-A0A4Y7KJ38-F1
#
_cell.length_a   1.000
_cell.length_b   1.000
_cell.length_c   1.000
_cell.angle_alpha   90.00
_cell.angle_beta   90.00
_cell.angle_gamma   90.00
#
_symmetry.space_group_name_H-M   'P 1'
#
loop_
_entity.id
_entity.type
_entity.pdbx_description
1 polymer ?
#
loop_
_entity_poly.entity_id
_entity_poly.type
_entity_poly.pdbx_seq_one_letter_code
_entity_poly.pdbx_strand_id
1 'polypeptide(L)'
;MSLSIPLQDKQLKAGSVKRTDADILRNHKKKEREAAKQGKQPYYLKRSDLREQSLIEQYNQLKASGKLEKFLKDRRKKNAAKDHRYMPYRRPGKDDQPE
;
A
#
# COMPACT_ATOMS: atom_id res chain seq x y z
N MET A 1 29.25 4.19 -14.25
CA MET A 1 28.29 3.32 -13.51
C MET A 1 26.98 4.08 -13.38
N SER A 2 25.94 3.69 -14.11
CA SER A 2 24.65 4.40 -14.17
C SER A 2 23.78 4.10 -12.93
N LEU A 3 23.69 5.06 -12.01
CA LEU A 3 22.81 5.00 -10.84
C LEU A 3 21.39 5.45 -11.22
N SER A 4 20.62 4.59 -11.91
CA SER A 4 19.24 4.89 -12.38
C SER A 4 18.16 3.92 -11.88
N ILE A 5 18.54 2.95 -11.05
CA ILE A 5 17.71 1.80 -10.65
C ILE A 5 16.52 2.13 -9.71
N PRO A 6 16.60 3.06 -8.72
CA PRO A 6 15.56 3.15 -7.68
C PRO A 6 14.23 3.75 -8.14
N LEU A 7 14.21 4.48 -9.26
CA LEU A 7 12.97 5.04 -9.82
C LEU A 7 12.17 3.98 -10.58
N GLN A 8 12.86 3.07 -11.28
CA GLN A 8 12.24 2.01 -12.08
C GLN A 8 11.48 1.03 -11.19
N ASP A 9 12.06 0.59 -10.07
CA ASP A 9 11.40 -0.31 -9.11
C ASP A 9 10.13 0.28 -8.51
N LYS A 10 10.12 1.59 -8.20
CA LYS A 10 8.92 2.28 -7.70
C LYS A 10 7.81 2.30 -8.74
N GLN A 11 8.14 2.53 -10.01
CA GLN A 11 7.17 2.51 -11.10
C GLN A 11 6.62 1.10 -11.34
N LEU A 12 7.46 0.06 -11.27
CA LEU A 12 7.04 -1.34 -11.39
C LEU A 12 6.09 -1.75 -10.25
N LYS A 13 6.34 -1.32 -9.01
CA LYS A 13 5.44 -1.56 -7.87
C LYS A 13 4.12 -0.79 -7.96
N ALA A 14 4.16 0.46 -8.43
CA ALA A 14 2.93 1.21 -8.68
C ALA A 14 2.10 0.59 -9.82
N GLY A 15 2.77 0.06 -10.85
CA GLY A 15 2.15 -0.68 -11.95
C GLY A 15 1.50 -1.98 -11.50
N SER A 16 2.13 -2.73 -10.57
CA SER A 16 1.56 -4.00 -10.08
C SER A 16 0.27 -3.79 -9.29
N VAL A 17 0.18 -2.75 -8.47
CA VAL A 17 -1.05 -2.42 -7.70
C VAL A 17 -2.19 -2.00 -8.62
N LYS A 18 -1.90 -1.22 -9.68
CA LYS A 18 -2.92 -0.82 -10.65
C LYS A 18 -3.51 -2.01 -11.43
N ARG A 19 -2.71 -3.07 -11.63
CA ARG A 19 -3.16 -4.30 -12.31
C ARG A 19 -4.12 -5.11 -11.42
N THR A 20 -3.79 -5.30 -10.14
CA THR A 20 -4.66 -6.02 -9.19
C THR A 20 -6.02 -5.33 -9.04
N ASP A 21 -6.03 -4.01 -8.91
CA ASP A 21 -7.27 -3.23 -8.79
C ASP A 21 -8.16 -3.36 -10.03
N ALA A 22 -7.56 -3.36 -11.23
CA ALA A 22 -8.28 -3.54 -12.48
C ALA A 22 -8.86 -4.97 -12.62
N ASP A 23 -8.12 -5.98 -12.18
CA ASP A 23 -8.57 -7.37 -12.17
C ASP A 23 -9.73 -7.59 -11.20
N ILE A 24 -9.64 -7.02 -10.00
CA ILE A 24 -10.72 -7.02 -9.00
C ILE A 24 -11.99 -6.39 -9.59
N LEU A 25 -11.86 -5.21 -10.21
CA LEU A 25 -13.00 -4.51 -10.83
C LEU A 25 -13.60 -5.31 -11.99
N ARG A 26 -12.76 -5.94 -12.82
CA ARG A 26 -13.21 -6.78 -13.93
C ARG A 26 -13.98 -8.00 -13.42
N ASN A 27 -13.49 -8.65 -12.38
CA ASN A 27 -14.14 -9.79 -11.75
C ASN A 27 -15.48 -9.39 -11.11
N HIS A 28 -15.53 -8.24 -10.43
CA HIS A 28 -16.76 -7.68 -9.89
C HIS A 28 -17.80 -7.43 -10.98
N LYS A 29 -17.42 -6.73 -12.06
CA LYS A 29 -18.32 -6.47 -13.20
C LYS A 29 -18.90 -7.74 -13.83
N LYS A 30 -18.13 -8.84 -13.85
CA LYS A 30 -18.63 -10.13 -14.34
C LYS A 30 -19.69 -10.71 -13.40
N LYS A 31 -19.42 -10.74 -12.09
CA LYS A 31 -20.36 -11.23 -11.07
C LYS A 31 -21.65 -10.43 -11.08
N GLU A 32 -21.56 -9.10 -11.13
CA GLU A 32 -22.74 -8.23 -11.18
C GLU A 32 -23.56 -8.43 -12.46
N ARG A 33 -22.90 -8.68 -13.59
CA ARG A 33 -23.60 -8.99 -14.85
C ARG A 33 -24.39 -10.30 -14.73
N GLU A 34 -23.83 -11.31 -14.08
CA GLU A 34 -24.51 -12.59 -13.83
C GLU A 34 -25.67 -12.44 -12.85
N ALA A 35 -25.47 -11.68 -11.78
CA ALA A 35 -26.52 -11.35 -10.81
C ALA A 35 -27.67 -10.55 -11.46
N ALA A 36 -27.34 -9.60 -12.35
CA ALA A 36 -28.33 -8.84 -13.10
C ALA A 36 -29.15 -9.73 -14.05
N LYS A 37 -28.54 -10.74 -14.69
CA LYS A 37 -29.28 -11.75 -15.47
C LYS A 37 -30.28 -12.53 -14.62
N GLN A 38 -29.99 -12.72 -13.34
CA GLN A 38 -30.89 -13.37 -12.37
C GLN A 38 -31.94 -12.40 -11.80
N GLY A 39 -32.00 -11.15 -12.26
CA GLY A 39 -32.96 -10.14 -11.80
C GLY A 39 -32.53 -9.37 -10.55
N LYS A 40 -31.31 -9.56 -10.03
CA LYS A 40 -30.79 -8.74 -8.93
C LYS A 40 -30.36 -7.37 -9.43
N GLN A 41 -30.45 -6.36 -8.57
CA GLN A 41 -29.98 -5.01 -8.91
C GLN A 41 -28.44 -4.96 -8.87
N PRO A 42 -27.76 -4.68 -10.01
CA PRO A 42 -26.31 -4.59 -10.03
C PRO A 42 -25.82 -3.34 -9.30
N TYR A 43 -24.67 -3.44 -8.64
CA TYR A 43 -24.06 -2.30 -7.95
C TYR A 43 -22.57 -2.12 -8.27
N TYR A 44 -22.11 -0.88 -8.13
CA TYR A 44 -20.69 -0.55 -8.28
C TYR A 44 -19.94 -0.81 -6.99
N LEU A 45 -18.78 -1.46 -7.11
CA LEU A 45 -17.86 -1.66 -5.99
C LEU A 45 -17.36 -0.30 -5.48
N LYS A 46 -17.47 -0.05 -4.17
CA LYS A 46 -16.98 1.20 -3.57
C LYS A 46 -15.46 1.23 -3.62
N ARG A 47 -14.91 2.46 -3.63
CA ARG A 47 -13.46 2.67 -3.60
C ARG A 47 -12.80 2.19 -2.30
N SER A 48 -13.53 2.15 -1.18
CA SER A 48 -13.06 1.56 0.09
C SER A 48 -12.83 0.06 -0.07
N ASP A 49 -13.82 -0.63 -0.60
CA ASP A 49 -13.89 -2.08 -0.65
C ASP A 49 -12.85 -2.64 -1.63
N LEU A 50 -12.65 -1.94 -2.75
CA LEU A 50 -11.57 -2.26 -3.70
C LEU A 50 -10.19 -2.14 -3.05
N ARG A 51 -9.96 -1.10 -2.23
CA ARG A 51 -8.70 -0.93 -1.51
C ARG A 51 -8.49 -2.02 -0.44
N GLU A 52 -9.55 -2.43 0.24
CA GLU A 52 -9.47 -3.51 1.22
C GLU A 52 -9.11 -4.85 0.55
N GLN A 53 -9.77 -5.18 -0.56
CA GLN A 53 -9.49 -6.39 -1.33
C GLN A 53 -8.04 -6.41 -1.86
N SER A 54 -7.56 -5.29 -2.40
CA SER A 54 -6.18 -5.23 -2.90
C SER A 54 -5.13 -5.29 -1.79
N LEU A 55 -5.44 -4.79 -0.58
CA LEU A 55 -4.57 -4.95 0.59
C LEU A 55 -4.51 -6.42 1.07
N ILE A 56 -5.64 -7.13 1.06
CA ILE A 56 -5.71 -8.55 1.43
C ILE A 56 -4.88 -9.39 0.44
N GLU A 57 -5.03 -9.16 -0.86
CA GLU A 57 -4.25 -9.86 -1.89
C GLU A 57 -2.75 -9.60 -1.73
N GLN A 58 -2.34 -8.34 -1.54
CA GLN A 58 -0.94 -7.99 -1.30
C GLN A 58 -0.39 -8.67 -0.05
N TYR A 59 -1.17 -8.73 1.03
CA TYR A 59 -0.78 -9.42 2.25
C TYR A 59 -0.56 -10.92 2.00
N ASN A 60 -1.49 -11.57 1.31
CA ASN A 60 -1.39 -12.99 0.99
C ASN A 60 -0.17 -13.30 0.11
N GLN A 61 0.12 -12.45 -0.88
CA GLN A 61 1.33 -12.56 -1.71
C GLN A 61 2.62 -12.38 -0.89
N LEU A 62 2.65 -11.42 0.03
CA LEU A 62 3.80 -11.19 0.90
C LEU A 62 4.00 -12.33 1.92
N LYS A 63 2.92 -12.89 2.43
CA LYS A 63 2.93 -14.04 3.32
C LYS A 63 3.44 -15.28 2.59
N ALA A 64 2.92 -15.56 1.39
CA ALA A 64 3.35 -16.69 0.56
C ALA A 64 4.82 -16.59 0.14
N SER A 65 5.32 -15.38 -0.13
CA SER A 65 6.73 -15.16 -0.49
C SER A 65 7.69 -15.12 0.71
N GLY A 66 7.20 -15.21 1.95
CA GLY A 66 8.03 -15.14 3.17
C GLY A 66 8.64 -13.76 3.44
N LYS A 67 8.29 -12.73 2.67
CA LYS A 67 8.86 -11.37 2.76
C LYS A 67 8.08 -10.43 3.69
N LEU A 68 7.06 -10.95 4.36
CA LEU A 68 6.12 -10.18 5.19
C LEU A 68 6.84 -9.45 6.34
N GLU A 69 7.64 -10.15 7.15
CA GLU A 69 8.31 -9.58 8.32
C GLU A 69 9.25 -8.44 7.95
N LYS A 70 10.04 -8.63 6.89
CA LYS A 70 10.94 -7.60 6.36
C LYS A 70 10.15 -6.36 5.92
N PHE A 71 9.05 -6.56 5.18
CA PHE A 71 8.19 -5.47 4.73
C PHE A 71 7.60 -4.68 5.90
N LEU A 72 7.13 -5.36 6.96
CA LEU A 72 6.60 -4.71 8.16
C LEU A 72 7.68 -3.91 8.89
N LYS A 73 8.90 -4.46 9.05
CA LYS A 73 10.03 -3.76 9.65
C LYS A 73 10.37 -2.47 8.89
N ASP A 74 10.45 -2.55 7.56
CA ASP A 74 10.72 -1.40 6.71
C ASP A 74 9.61 -0.34 6.78
N ARG A 75 8.34 -0.78 6.86
CA ARG A 75 7.19 0.11 7.00
C ARG A 75 7.19 0.81 8.37
N ARG A 76 7.49 0.10 9.46
CA ARG A 76 7.67 0.69 10.80
C ARG A 76 8.77 1.74 10.80
N LYS A 77 9.94 1.44 10.21
CA LYS A 77 11.07 2.39 10.12
C LYS A 77 10.69 3.66 9.35
N LYS A 78 10.01 3.52 8.20
CA LYS A 78 9.53 4.67 7.41
C LYS A 78 8.49 5.50 8.15
N ASN A 79 7.60 4.85 8.90
CA ASN A 79 6.60 5.55 9.70
C ASN A 79 7.24 6.35 10.84
N ALA A 80 8.20 5.76 11.58
CA ALA A 80 8.94 6.46 12.62
C ALA A 80 9.72 7.66 12.05
N ALA A 81 10.38 7.50 10.90
CA ALA A 81 11.07 8.61 10.25
C ALA A 81 10.11 9.73 9.79
N LYS A 82 8.89 9.39 9.36
CA LYS A 82 7.86 10.39 9.06
C LYS A 82 7.38 11.09 10.31
N ASP A 83 7.15 10.36 11.39
CA ASP A 83 6.70 10.91 12.67
C ASP A 83 7.73 11.90 13.23
N HIS A 84 9.00 11.54 13.21
CA HIS A 84 10.12 12.41 13.60
C HIS A 84 10.19 13.72 12.79
N ARG A 85 9.70 13.73 11.53
CA ARG A 85 9.67 14.95 10.72
C ARG A 85 8.66 15.98 11.24
N TYR A 86 7.57 15.52 11.84
CA TYR A 86 6.51 16.38 12.37
C TYR A 86 6.63 16.60 13.88
N MET A 87 7.60 15.94 14.52
CA MET A 87 7.95 16.24 15.90
C MET A 87 8.70 17.58 16.00
N PRO A 88 8.29 18.48 16.92
CA PRO A 88 9.03 19.70 17.15
C PRO A 88 10.44 19.38 17.65
N TYR A 89 11.45 20.13 17.19
CA TYR A 89 12.80 19.98 17.68
C TYR A 89 12.83 20.23 19.20
N ARG A 90 13.58 19.39 19.92
CA ARG A 90 13.89 19.61 21.33
C ARG A 90 14.54 20.99 21.44
N ARG A 91 13.94 21.90 22.23
CA ARG A 91 14.63 23.14 22.62
C ARG A 91 15.92 22.75 23.36
N PRO A 92 17.09 23.34 23.05
CA PRO A 92 18.28 23.11 23.85
C PRO A 92 17.94 23.45 25.31
N GLY A 93 18.10 22.46 26.18
CA GLY A 93 18.00 22.67 27.62
C GLY A 93 19.22 23.47 28.05
N LYS A 94 19.14 24.15 29.20
CA LYS A 94 20.26 24.95 29.76
C LYS A 94 21.49 24.11 30.12
N ASP A 95 21.42 22.78 29.98
CA ASP A 95 22.41 21.81 30.41
C ASP A 95 23.47 21.48 29.33
N ASP A 96 23.35 22.03 28.11
CA ASP A 96 24.27 21.82 26.99
C ASP A 96 25.33 22.93 26.85
N GLN A 97 25.67 23.63 27.93
CA GLN A 97 26.79 24.60 27.94
C GLN A 97 28.10 23.85 28.25
N PRO A 98 29.10 23.83 27.34
CA PRO A 98 30.44 23.40 27.72
C PRO A 98 31.04 24.43 28.69
N GLU A 99 31.43 23.98 29.88
CA GLU A 99 32.32 24.74 30.77
C GLU A 99 33.70 24.98 30.14
#